data_AF-A0A0Q1CI45-F1
#
_entry.id   AF-A0A0Q1CI45-F1
#
_cell.length_a   1.000
_cell.length_b   1.000
_cell.length_c   1.000
_cell.angle_alpha   90.00
_cell.angle_beta   90.00
_cell.angle_gamma   90.00
#
_symmetry.space_group_name_H-M   'P 1'
#
loop_
_entity.id
_entity.type
_entity.pdbx_description
1 polymer ?
#
loop_
_entity_poly.entity_id
_entity_poly.type
_entity_poly.pdbx_seq_one_letter_code
_entity_poly.pdbx_strand_id
1 'polypeptide(L)'
;MCFNKLLIISVFIISSSLIYADSLNLDDHILNPSLDSTSVTGYYIPEDIEDCIDELDQMLPEELIDEIKEKTEEELIEYHFSLGVLLRTIWNLWGETRLAEYFRELEIFHPDDMSMIIITSYYRYLHDQPLKLDEQIEYYQKFWENIKPSK
;
A
#
# COMPACT_ATOMS: atom_id res chain seq x y z
N MET A 1 49.90 30.05 40.77
CA MET A 1 49.09 30.75 39.74
C MET A 1 49.66 30.30 38.40
N CYS A 2 48.97 29.63 37.49
CA CYS A 2 47.56 29.70 37.10
C CYS A 2 46.91 28.32 36.90
N PHE A 3 45.59 28.35 36.99
CA PHE A 3 44.63 27.27 36.88
C PHE A 3 44.26 26.91 35.43
N ASN A 4 43.84 25.65 35.27
CA ASN A 4 42.71 25.14 34.47
C ASN A 4 42.79 24.86 32.96
N LYS A 5 42.41 23.60 32.66
CA LYS A 5 41.49 23.10 31.63
C LYS A 5 42.00 23.20 30.18
N LEU A 6 41.87 22.20 29.31
CA LEU A 6 40.68 21.38 29.08
C LEU A 6 41.10 20.12 28.29
N LEU A 7 40.57 18.98 28.71
CA LEU A 7 40.63 17.70 28.02
C LEU A 7 39.86 17.82 26.69
N ILE A 8 40.54 17.75 25.54
CA ILE A 8 39.86 17.63 24.24
C ILE A 8 39.40 16.18 24.13
N ILE A 9 38.18 15.90 24.57
CA ILE A 9 37.45 14.71 24.14
C ILE A 9 37.09 14.99 22.69
N SER A 10 37.84 14.39 21.77
CA SER A 10 37.41 14.22 20.39
C SER A 10 36.16 13.35 20.41
N VAL A 11 35.00 13.99 20.52
CA VAL A 11 33.71 13.37 20.24
C VAL A 11 33.77 12.98 18.78
N PHE A 12 34.04 11.70 18.51
CA PHE A 12 33.60 11.08 17.29
C PHE A 12 32.09 11.29 17.27
N ILE A 13 31.64 12.29 16.50
CA ILE A 13 30.27 12.30 16.02
C ILE A 13 30.21 11.03 15.19
N ILE A 14 29.66 9.98 15.78
CA ILE A 14 29.15 8.85 15.03
C ILE A 14 28.09 9.51 14.15
N SER A 15 28.46 9.90 12.93
CA SER A 15 27.49 10.15 11.89
C SER A 15 26.77 8.83 11.76
N SER A 16 25.59 8.76 12.34
CA SER A 16 24.72 7.59 12.29
C SER A 16 24.26 7.40 10.85
N SER A 17 25.16 6.93 10.00
CA SER A 17 24.79 6.08 8.89
C SER A 17 24.18 4.84 9.51
N LEU A 18 22.87 4.66 9.36
CA LEU A 18 22.14 3.39 9.19
C LEU A 18 20.67 3.61 9.54
N ILE A 19 19.85 3.69 8.49
CA ILE A 19 18.51 3.10 8.42
C ILE A 19 17.54 3.60 9.51
N TYR A 20 16.91 4.75 9.26
CA TYR A 20 15.50 4.85 9.62
C TYR A 20 14.74 4.13 8.51
N ALA A 21 14.75 2.80 8.53
CA ALA A 21 13.59 2.09 8.03
C ALA A 21 12.58 2.32 9.13
N ASP A 22 11.86 3.45 9.04
CA ASP A 22 10.57 3.52 9.72
C ASP A 22 9.82 2.32 9.18
N SER A 23 9.66 1.29 10.03
CA SER A 23 8.82 0.17 9.67
C SER A 23 7.46 0.74 9.30
N LEU A 24 6.93 0.34 8.14
CA LEU A 24 5.57 0.70 7.79
C LEU A 24 4.67 -0.04 8.78
N ASN A 25 4.20 0.69 9.78
CA ASN A 25 3.30 0.15 10.79
C ASN A 25 1.87 0.48 10.37
N LEU A 26 1.07 -0.55 10.20
CA LEU A 26 -0.38 -0.43 10.05
C LEU A 26 -0.99 -0.77 11.41
N ASP A 27 -1.39 0.26 12.17
CA ASP A 27 -1.72 0.13 13.58
C ASP A 27 -0.56 -0.53 14.37
N ASP A 28 -0.76 -1.74 14.90
CA ASP A 28 0.24 -2.50 15.65
C ASP A 28 0.98 -3.55 14.79
N HIS A 29 0.69 -3.63 13.49
CA HIS A 29 1.26 -4.60 12.56
C HIS A 29 2.45 -4.04 11.80
N ILE A 30 3.57 -4.75 11.83
CA ILE A 30 4.77 -4.42 11.05
C ILE A 30 4.63 -5.03 9.65
N LEU A 31 4.62 -4.19 8.63
CA LEU A 31 4.56 -4.61 7.23
C LEU A 31 5.96 -4.68 6.62
N ASN A 32 6.12 -5.56 5.63
CA ASN A 32 7.41 -5.78 4.96
C ASN A 32 7.26 -5.81 3.43
N PRO A 33 6.96 -4.67 2.78
CA PRO A 33 6.87 -4.61 1.32
C PRO A 33 8.23 -4.92 0.69
N SER A 34 8.17 -5.55 -0.48
CA SER A 34 9.31 -5.76 -1.35
C SER A 34 9.96 -4.43 -1.73
N LEU A 35 11.30 -4.39 -1.71
CA LEU A 35 12.07 -3.20 -2.03
C LEU A 35 12.52 -3.21 -3.50
N ASP A 36 12.39 -2.05 -4.16
CA ASP A 36 12.92 -1.84 -5.51
C ASP A 36 13.52 -0.43 -5.59
N SER A 37 14.85 -0.36 -5.52
CA SER A 37 15.59 0.91 -5.60
C SER A 37 15.44 1.66 -6.93
N THR A 38 14.90 1.00 -7.96
CA THR A 38 14.64 1.62 -9.27
C THR A 38 13.24 2.22 -9.38
N SER A 39 12.34 1.90 -8.44
CA SER A 39 10.99 2.44 -8.40
C SER A 39 10.96 3.86 -7.85
N VAL A 40 9.89 4.60 -8.17
CA VAL A 40 9.69 5.98 -7.73
C VAL A 40 9.44 6.12 -6.22
N THR A 41 9.04 5.05 -5.55
CA THR A 41 8.78 5.01 -4.11
C THR A 41 9.85 4.28 -3.31
N GLY A 42 10.77 3.58 -3.99
CA GLY A 42 11.72 2.65 -3.37
C GLY A 42 11.13 1.26 -3.04
N TYR A 43 9.82 1.07 -3.26
CA TYR A 43 9.12 -0.21 -3.08
C TYR A 43 8.80 -0.83 -4.44
N TYR A 44 8.73 -2.16 -4.50
CA TYR A 44 8.19 -2.84 -5.65
C TYR A 44 6.74 -2.38 -5.88
N ILE A 45 6.40 -2.09 -7.14
CA ILE A 45 5.08 -1.61 -7.54
C ILE A 45 4.48 -2.69 -8.43
N PRO A 46 3.42 -3.41 -8.04
CA PRO A 46 2.89 -4.51 -8.84
C PRO A 46 2.48 -4.13 -10.26
N GLU A 47 2.36 -5.08 -11.19
CA GLU A 47 1.91 -4.82 -12.57
C GLU A 47 0.41 -5.00 -12.80
N ASP A 48 -0.25 -5.91 -12.09
CA ASP A 48 -1.67 -6.22 -12.20
C ASP A 48 -2.26 -6.73 -10.86
N ILE A 49 -3.49 -7.24 -10.86
CA ILE A 49 -4.19 -7.69 -9.65
C ILE A 49 -3.53 -8.94 -9.05
N GLU A 50 -3.10 -9.88 -9.89
CA GLU A 50 -2.43 -11.09 -9.47
C GLU A 50 -1.09 -10.76 -8.80
N ASP A 51 -0.30 -9.86 -9.38
CA ASP A 51 0.95 -9.38 -8.77
C ASP A 51 0.70 -8.60 -7.47
N CYS A 52 -0.42 -7.86 -7.37
CA CYS A 52 -0.82 -7.23 -6.10
C CYS A 52 -1.12 -8.25 -5.00
N ILE A 53 -1.76 -9.37 -5.35
CA ILE A 53 -2.09 -10.45 -4.40
C ILE A 53 -0.80 -11.10 -3.91
N ASP A 54 0.13 -11.42 -4.81
CA ASP A 54 1.41 -12.03 -4.47
C ASP A 54 2.25 -11.10 -3.56
N GLU A 55 2.24 -9.80 -3.81
CA GLU A 55 2.94 -8.82 -2.97
C GLU A 55 2.25 -8.64 -1.61
N LEU A 56 0.91 -8.67 -1.53
CA LEU A 56 0.19 -8.60 -0.25
C LEU A 56 0.45 -9.82 0.62
N ASP A 57 0.48 -11.03 0.04
CA ASP A 57 0.74 -12.28 0.78
C ASP A 57 2.15 -12.30 1.38
N GLN A 58 3.11 -11.62 0.75
CA GLN A 58 4.47 -11.46 1.25
C GLN A 58 4.63 -10.30 2.25
N MET A 59 3.91 -9.19 2.00
CA MET A 59 4.06 -7.95 2.75
C MET A 59 3.34 -7.98 4.10
N LEU A 60 2.15 -8.59 4.17
CA LEU A 60 1.31 -8.57 5.35
C LEU A 60 1.70 -9.67 6.35
N PRO A 61 1.77 -9.39 7.66
CA PRO A 61 1.97 -10.42 8.67
C PRO A 61 0.74 -11.33 8.79
N GLU A 62 0.94 -12.57 9.23
CA GLU A 62 -0.10 -13.60 9.34
C GLU A 62 -1.30 -13.12 10.18
N GLU A 63 -1.04 -12.39 11.27
CA GLU A 63 -2.09 -11.85 12.14
C GLU A 63 -3.03 -10.89 11.40
N LEU A 64 -2.49 -9.99 10.57
CA LEU A 64 -3.29 -9.06 9.79
C LEU A 64 -4.04 -9.77 8.65
N ILE A 65 -3.43 -10.79 8.04
CA ILE A 65 -4.10 -11.62 7.04
C ILE A 65 -5.31 -12.32 7.65
N ASP A 66 -5.17 -12.86 8.86
CA ASP A 66 -6.27 -13.51 9.57
C ASP A 66 -7.36 -12.52 9.99
N GLU A 67 -7.00 -11.30 10.43
CA GLU A 67 -7.96 -10.22 10.66
C GLU A 67 -8.79 -9.88 9.41
N ILE A 68 -8.14 -9.82 8.23
CA ILE A 68 -8.82 -9.60 6.94
C ILE A 68 -9.74 -10.78 6.61
N LYS A 69 -9.32 -12.03 6.84
CA LYS A 69 -10.15 -13.22 6.60
C LYS A 69 -11.41 -13.24 7.45
N GLU A 70 -11.34 -12.74 8.68
CA GLU A 70 -12.49 -12.71 9.59
C GLU A 70 -13.57 -11.69 9.22
N LYS A 71 -13.26 -10.76 8.29
CA LYS A 71 -14.23 -9.78 7.78
C LYS A 71 -15.22 -10.37 6.80
N THR A 72 -16.30 -9.63 6.60
CA THR A 72 -17.14 -9.74 5.41
C THR A 72 -16.66 -8.76 4.32
N GLU A 73 -17.02 -9.01 3.06
CA GLU A 73 -16.65 -8.12 1.95
C GLU A 73 -17.14 -6.67 2.16
N GLU A 74 -18.31 -6.47 2.79
CA GLU A 74 -18.85 -5.14 3.11
C GLU A 74 -18.00 -4.40 4.17
N GLU A 75 -17.40 -5.13 5.11
CA GLU A 75 -16.57 -4.56 6.18
C GLU A 75 -15.16 -4.16 5.69
N LEU A 76 -14.76 -4.56 4.48
CA LEU A 76 -13.46 -4.17 3.91
C LEU A 76 -13.29 -2.65 3.76
N ILE A 77 -14.38 -1.89 3.77
CA ILE A 77 -14.35 -0.42 3.80
C ILE A 77 -13.57 0.13 5.00
N GLU A 78 -13.47 -0.63 6.10
CA GLU A 78 -12.66 -0.27 7.26
C GLU A 78 -11.17 -0.10 6.92
N TYR A 79 -10.69 -0.80 5.88
CA TYR A 79 -9.31 -0.70 5.40
C TYR A 79 -9.07 0.47 4.42
N HIS A 80 -10.10 1.21 4.00
CA HIS A 80 -9.97 2.29 3.01
C HIS A 80 -8.99 3.38 3.46
N PHE A 81 -9.02 3.76 4.73
CA PHE A 81 -8.17 4.80 5.31
C PHE A 81 -6.89 4.27 5.97
N SER A 82 -6.74 2.96 6.10
CA SER A 82 -5.56 2.31 6.67
C SER A 82 -4.72 1.68 5.56
N LEU A 83 -4.92 0.38 5.27
CA LEU A 83 -4.19 -0.34 4.23
C LEU A 83 -4.36 0.34 2.86
N GLY A 84 -5.56 0.83 2.54
CA GLY A 84 -5.82 1.54 1.28
C GLY A 84 -4.95 2.79 1.11
N VAL A 85 -4.78 3.61 2.16
CA VAL A 85 -3.88 4.80 2.11
C VAL A 85 -2.44 4.36 1.88
N LEU A 86 -2.03 3.29 2.56
CA LEU A 86 -0.69 2.75 2.42
C LEU A 86 -0.43 2.31 0.98
N LEU A 87 -1.29 1.48 0.39
CA LEU A 87 -1.16 0.99 -0.99
C LEU A 87 -1.09 2.15 -1.99
N ARG A 88 -1.96 3.15 -1.83
CA ARG A 88 -1.94 4.36 -2.66
C ARG A 88 -0.60 5.10 -2.61
N THR A 89 0.09 5.01 -1.47
CA THR A 89 1.38 5.66 -1.23
C THR A 89 2.54 4.81 -1.75
N ILE A 90 2.68 3.56 -1.31
CA ILE A 90 3.84 2.71 -1.61
C ILE A 90 3.87 2.25 -3.06
N TRP A 91 2.71 2.07 -3.68
CA TRP A 91 2.58 1.72 -5.10
C TRP A 91 2.30 2.94 -5.99
N ASN A 92 2.27 4.14 -5.40
CA ASN A 92 2.09 5.43 -6.07
C ASN A 92 0.93 5.44 -7.09
N LEU A 93 -0.26 5.03 -6.63
CA LEU A 93 -1.45 4.89 -7.47
C LEU A 93 -1.97 6.24 -8.02
N TRP A 94 -1.55 7.37 -7.44
CA TRP A 94 -1.81 8.72 -7.96
C TRP A 94 -0.93 9.09 -9.17
N GLY A 95 0.16 8.35 -9.40
CA GLY A 95 1.18 8.69 -10.39
C GLY A 95 1.05 7.97 -11.72
N GLU A 96 2.17 7.99 -12.45
CA GLU A 96 2.35 7.30 -13.73
C GLU A 96 3.16 6.00 -13.51
N THR A 97 2.59 5.08 -12.74
CA THR A 97 3.20 3.75 -12.50
C THR A 97 2.55 2.69 -13.37
N ARG A 98 3.20 1.52 -13.51
CA ARG A 98 2.64 0.40 -14.26
C ARG A 98 1.29 -0.07 -13.69
N LEU A 99 1.16 -0.15 -12.36
CA LEU A 99 -0.10 -0.48 -11.71
C LEU A 99 -1.18 0.58 -11.96
N ALA A 100 -0.84 1.86 -11.83
CA ALA A 100 -1.79 2.94 -12.07
C ALA A 100 -2.25 2.95 -13.54
N GLU A 101 -1.35 2.64 -14.49
CA GLU A 101 -1.70 2.50 -15.90
C GLU A 101 -2.60 1.30 -16.16
N TYR A 102 -2.30 0.14 -15.57
CA TYR A 102 -3.17 -1.05 -15.61
C TYR A 102 -4.62 -0.71 -15.24
N PHE A 103 -4.83 0.02 -14.13
CA PHE A 103 -6.18 0.46 -13.76
C PHE A 103 -6.79 1.49 -14.71
N ARG A 104 -5.98 2.42 -15.25
CA ARG A 104 -6.46 3.39 -16.24
C ARG A 104 -6.92 2.73 -17.54
N GLU A 105 -6.22 1.67 -17.97
CA GLU A 105 -6.63 0.85 -19.13
C GLU A 105 -7.98 0.15 -18.89
N LEU A 106 -8.32 -0.13 -17.63
CA LEU A 106 -9.62 -0.64 -17.18
C LEU A 106 -10.66 0.45 -16.92
N GLU A 107 -10.36 1.71 -17.26
CA GLU A 107 -11.18 2.89 -17.00
C GLU A 107 -11.46 3.17 -15.52
N ILE A 108 -10.58 2.72 -14.63
CA ILE A 108 -10.57 3.06 -13.20
C ILE A 108 -9.51 4.14 -12.96
N PHE A 109 -9.95 5.35 -12.60
CA PHE A 109 -9.07 6.51 -12.52
C PHE A 109 -8.78 6.99 -11.10
N HIS A 110 -9.66 6.70 -10.13
CA HIS A 110 -9.50 7.20 -8.78
C HIS A 110 -8.70 6.20 -7.92
N PRO A 111 -7.58 6.61 -7.30
CA PRO A 111 -6.75 5.70 -6.51
C PRO A 111 -7.45 5.03 -5.33
N ASP A 112 -8.48 5.67 -4.76
CA ASP A 112 -9.32 5.03 -3.74
C ASP A 112 -10.01 3.78 -4.29
N ASP A 113 -10.58 3.86 -5.50
CA ASP A 113 -11.24 2.73 -6.15
C ASP A 113 -10.22 1.65 -6.49
N MET A 114 -9.06 2.02 -7.05
CA MET A 114 -7.96 1.09 -7.33
C MET A 114 -7.58 0.30 -6.08
N SER A 115 -7.32 0.99 -4.97
CA SER A 115 -6.94 0.33 -3.72
C SER A 115 -8.05 -0.55 -3.14
N MET A 116 -9.31 -0.17 -3.27
CA MET A 116 -10.43 -1.00 -2.80
C MET A 116 -10.65 -2.24 -3.68
N ILE A 117 -10.45 -2.14 -4.99
CA ILE A 117 -10.47 -3.28 -5.90
C ILE A 117 -9.36 -4.27 -5.51
N ILE A 118 -8.17 -3.78 -5.19
CA ILE A 118 -7.05 -4.64 -4.76
C ILE A 118 -7.40 -5.35 -3.44
N ILE A 119 -7.85 -4.61 -2.42
CA ILE A 119 -8.19 -5.18 -1.10
C ILE A 119 -9.32 -6.20 -1.23
N THR A 120 -10.35 -5.91 -2.04
CA THR A 120 -11.46 -6.84 -2.30
C THR A 120 -10.99 -8.09 -3.03
N SER A 121 -10.09 -7.93 -4.01
CA SER A 121 -9.53 -9.06 -4.75
C SER A 121 -8.66 -9.94 -3.86
N TYR A 122 -7.86 -9.35 -2.96
CA TYR A 122 -7.09 -10.08 -1.97
C TYR A 122 -7.98 -10.84 -0.99
N TYR A 123 -9.03 -10.21 -0.47
CA TYR A 123 -10.03 -10.87 0.38
C TYR A 123 -10.65 -12.10 -0.31
N ARG A 124 -11.03 -11.97 -1.58
CA ARG A 124 -11.60 -13.07 -2.37
C ARG A 124 -10.59 -14.18 -2.60
N TYR A 125 -9.33 -13.85 -2.88
CA TYR A 125 -8.23 -14.81 -2.96
C TYR A 125 -8.09 -15.62 -1.66
N LEU A 126 -8.06 -14.96 -0.50
CA LEU A 126 -7.95 -15.63 0.80
C LEU A 126 -9.11 -16.59 1.12
N HIS A 127 -10.24 -16.46 0.42
CA HIS A 127 -11.44 -17.29 0.56
C HIS A 127 -11.63 -18.29 -0.58
N ASP A 128 -10.64 -18.47 -1.45
CA ASP A 128 -10.75 -19.29 -2.67
C ASP A 128 -11.95 -18.90 -3.57
N GLN A 129 -12.31 -17.62 -3.56
CA GLN A 129 -13.42 -17.09 -4.35
C GLN A 129 -12.93 -16.54 -5.69
N PRO A 130 -13.74 -16.65 -6.77
CA PRO A 130 -13.42 -16.00 -8.03
C PRO A 130 -13.30 -14.48 -7.83
N LEU A 131 -12.23 -13.87 -8.35
CA LEU A 131 -12.01 -12.42 -8.20
C LEU A 131 -13.15 -11.58 -8.74
N LYS A 132 -13.82 -12.04 -9.82
CA LYS A 132 -14.90 -11.30 -10.51
C LYS A 132 -14.51 -9.83 -10.75
N LEU A 133 -13.31 -9.62 -11.26
CA LEU A 133 -12.72 -8.29 -11.44
C LEU A 133 -13.62 -7.38 -12.31
N ASP A 134 -14.21 -7.93 -13.38
CA ASP A 134 -15.16 -7.21 -14.23
C ASP A 134 -16.36 -6.64 -13.43
N GLU A 135 -16.90 -7.41 -12.46
CA GLU A 135 -18.01 -6.95 -11.61
C GLU A 135 -17.58 -5.80 -10.68
N GLN A 136 -16.35 -5.86 -10.16
CA GLN A 136 -15.78 -4.80 -9.32
C GLN A 136 -15.55 -3.51 -10.14
N ILE A 137 -15.01 -3.63 -11.35
CA ILE A 137 -14.77 -2.50 -12.26
C ILE A 137 -16.09 -1.85 -12.66
N GLU A 138 -17.07 -2.64 -13.10
CA GLU A 138 -18.39 -2.14 -13.50
C GLU A 138 -19.08 -1.37 -12.37
N TYR A 139 -18.91 -1.80 -11.11
CA TYR A 139 -19.46 -1.12 -9.95
C TYR A 139 -18.95 0.33 -9.86
N TYR A 140 -17.64 0.54 -9.92
CA TYR A 140 -17.05 1.87 -9.82
C TYR A 140 -17.32 2.74 -11.05
N GLN A 141 -17.31 2.14 -12.25
CA GLN A 141 -17.70 2.85 -13.48
C GLN A 141 -19.14 3.40 -13.37
N LYS A 142 -20.10 2.55 -12.95
CA LYS A 142 -21.50 2.96 -12.74
C LYS A 142 -21.63 4.01 -11.64
N PHE A 143 -20.87 3.90 -10.54
CA PHE A 143 -20.86 4.89 -9.47
C PHE A 143 -20.50 6.29 -10.01
N TRP A 144 -19.41 6.42 -10.77
CA TRP A 144 -18.98 7.69 -11.32
C TRP A 144 -19.87 8.18 -12.48
N GLU A 145 -20.46 7.30 -13.28
CA GLU A 145 -21.46 7.68 -14.28
C GLU A 145 -22.68 8.37 -13.66
N ASN A 146 -23.16 7.84 -12.54
CA ASN A 146 -24.34 8.38 -11.84
C ASN A 146 -24.07 9.73 -11.15
N ILE A 147 -22.81 10.03 -10.84
CA ILE A 147 -22.40 11.28 -10.17
C ILE A 147 -22.09 12.39 -11.18
N LYS A 148 -21.78 12.05 -12.45
CA LYS A 148 -21.57 13.05 -13.49
C LYS A 148 -22.83 13.90 -13.64
N PRO A 149 -22.76 15.24 -13.50
CA PRO A 149 -23.93 16.08 -13.67
C PRO A 149 -24.52 15.86 -15.07
N SER A 150 -25.85 15.72 -15.14
CA SER A 150 -26.56 15.66 -16.42
C SER A 150 -26.17 16.87 -17.28
N LYS A 151 -25.73 16.60 -18.51
CA LYS A 151 -25.36 17.64 -19.50
C LYS A 151 -26.47 18.67 -19.70
#